data_AF-A0A1I0LTX2-F1
#
_entry.id   AF-A0A1I0LTX2-F1
#
_cell.length_a   1.000
_cell.length_b   1.000
_cell.length_c   1.000
_cell.angle_alpha   90.00
_cell.angle_beta   90.00
_cell.angle_gamma   90.00
#
_symmetry.space_group_name_H-M   'P 1'
#
loop_
_entity.id
_entity.type
_entity.pdbx_description
1 polymer ?
#
loop_
_entity_poly.entity_id
_entity_poly.type
_entity_poly.pdbx_seq_one_letter_code
_entity_poly.pdbx_strand_id
1 'polypeptide(L)'
;MTADVTADDMLSRRDALVWRCAWKVAKFWGDPTPGAVPYDVIEGDGNLLMHGGASAIWQALLGNGTATAGQGLTFFNAANAHVGVGDSTTAAAATQTDLQAATNKVRKAMDAGYPQHTDGTGSGNATVTFRATFGTGDANFAWNEWGIFNGAAGGRMLNRKVENLGSKSAAASWQLTVTLTLA
;
A
#
# COMPACT_ATOMS: atom_id res chain seq x y z
N MET A 1 -31.10 8.47 40.03
CA MET A 1 -29.92 7.82 40.62
C MET A 1 -29.23 7.10 39.47
N THR A 2 -28.04 7.59 39.13
CA THR A 2 -27.30 7.32 37.89
C THR A 2 -26.93 5.84 37.76
N ALA A 3 -27.24 5.25 36.60
CA ALA A 3 -26.74 3.94 36.23
C ALA A 3 -25.20 4.02 36.15
N ASP A 4 -24.54 3.22 36.97
CA ASP A 4 -23.10 3.04 36.95
C ASP A 4 -22.74 2.25 35.69
N VAL A 5 -22.35 2.97 34.64
CA VAL A 5 -21.75 2.38 33.45
C VAL A 5 -20.38 1.88 33.89
N THR A 6 -20.28 0.58 34.13
CA THR A 6 -19.04 -0.07 34.57
C THR A 6 -17.90 0.27 33.62
N ALA A 7 -16.70 0.55 34.15
CA ALA A 7 -15.52 0.94 33.38
C ALA A 7 -15.18 0.00 32.19
N ASP A 8 -15.64 -1.25 32.26
CA ASP A 8 -15.52 -2.27 31.20
C ASP A 8 -16.30 -1.89 29.91
N ASP A 9 -17.45 -1.23 30.04
CA ASP A 9 -18.26 -0.75 28.91
C ASP A 9 -17.64 0.51 28.25
N MET A 10 -16.89 1.29 29.03
CA MET A 10 -16.18 2.50 28.56
C MET A 10 -14.83 2.20 27.87
N LEU A 11 -14.28 0.98 28.03
CA LEU A 11 -13.07 0.50 27.35
C LEU A 11 -13.40 -0.21 26.02
N SER A 12 -14.55 -0.89 25.94
CA SER A 12 -14.98 -1.64 24.74
C SER A 12 -15.06 -0.80 23.45
N ARG A 13 -15.19 0.53 23.56
CA ARG A 13 -15.29 1.48 22.43
C ARG A 13 -13.99 2.25 22.12
N ARG A 14 -12.89 2.01 22.83
CA ARG A 14 -11.66 2.82 22.73
C ARG A 14 -10.41 2.07 22.24
N ASP A 15 -10.47 0.75 22.04
CA ASP A 15 -9.28 -0.08 21.80
C ASP A 15 -9.09 -0.62 20.38
N ALA A 16 -9.98 -0.33 19.42
CA ALA A 16 -9.83 -0.84 18.05
C ALA A 16 -9.15 0.19 17.14
N LEU A 17 -7.81 0.21 17.11
CA LEU A 17 -7.12 0.78 15.95
C LEU A 17 -7.46 -0.07 14.72
N VAL A 18 -8.17 0.51 13.76
CA VAL A 18 -8.59 -0.20 12.55
C VAL A 18 -7.66 0.16 11.40
N TRP A 19 -6.93 -0.84 10.92
CA TRP A 19 -6.21 -0.74 9.65
C TRP A 19 -7.20 -0.80 8.49
N ARG A 20 -7.37 0.31 7.79
CA ARG A 20 -8.21 0.40 6.58
C ARG A 20 -7.35 0.62 5.35
N CYS A 21 -7.78 0.02 4.26
CA CYS A 21 -7.16 0.17 2.96
C CYS A 21 -8.26 0.32 1.92
N ALA A 22 -8.24 1.43 1.20
CA ALA A 22 -8.99 1.62 -0.03
C ALA A 22 -7.99 1.65 -1.19
N TRP A 23 -8.35 1.06 -2.33
CA TRP A 23 -7.49 1.03 -3.51
C TRP A 23 -8.30 1.28 -4.78
N LYS A 24 -7.60 1.80 -5.78
CA LYS A 24 -8.16 2.13 -7.10
C LYS A 24 -7.15 1.83 -8.20
N VAL A 25 -7.59 1.11 -9.22
CA VAL A 25 -6.87 0.94 -10.50
C VAL A 25 -7.58 1.76 -11.56
N ALA A 26 -6.93 2.82 -12.05
CA ALA A 26 -7.37 3.56 -13.21
C ALA A 26 -6.61 3.07 -14.45
N LYS A 27 -7.33 2.72 -15.53
CA LYS A 27 -6.74 2.15 -16.75
C LYS A 27 -6.87 3.13 -17.92
N PHE A 28 -5.80 3.31 -18.67
CA PHE A 28 -5.71 4.28 -19.77
C PHE A 28 -5.21 3.62 -21.04
N TRP A 29 -5.66 4.10 -22.20
CA TRP A 29 -5.09 3.72 -23.48
C TRP A 29 -3.75 4.42 -23.66
N GLY A 30 -2.70 3.67 -23.97
CA GLY A 30 -1.33 4.20 -23.99
C GLY A 30 -0.89 4.72 -22.62
N ASP A 31 0.17 5.53 -22.61
CA ASP A 31 0.66 6.19 -21.39
C ASP A 31 -0.13 7.50 -21.15
N PRO A 32 -0.53 7.78 -19.89
CA PRO A 32 -1.47 8.86 -19.63
C PRO A 32 -0.77 10.21 -19.66
N THR A 33 -1.35 11.17 -20.37
CA THR A 33 -0.95 12.58 -20.30
C THR A 33 -1.65 13.30 -19.14
N PRO A 34 -1.16 14.46 -18.70
CA PRO A 34 -1.89 15.28 -17.74
C PRO A 34 -3.33 15.55 -18.20
N GLY A 35 -4.32 15.18 -17.38
CA GLY A 35 -5.75 15.31 -17.71
C GLY A 35 -6.35 14.13 -18.48
N ALA A 36 -5.59 13.06 -18.75
CA ALA A 36 -6.14 11.85 -19.33
C ALA A 36 -7.27 11.26 -18.47
N VAL A 37 -8.34 10.81 -19.14
CA VAL A 37 -9.49 10.16 -18.49
C VAL A 37 -9.33 8.65 -18.63
N PRO A 38 -9.46 7.87 -17.54
CA PRO A 38 -9.38 6.43 -17.62
C PRO A 38 -10.57 5.85 -18.39
N TYR A 39 -10.33 4.81 -19.18
CA TYR A 39 -11.40 4.07 -19.88
C TYR A 39 -12.10 3.08 -18.96
N ASP A 40 -11.44 2.67 -17.87
CA ASP A 40 -11.96 1.76 -16.87
C ASP A 40 -11.35 2.08 -15.51
N VAL A 41 -12.15 1.94 -14.46
CA VAL A 41 -11.76 2.19 -13.08
C VAL A 41 -12.30 1.05 -12.23
N ILE A 42 -11.41 0.38 -11.52
CA ILE A 42 -11.77 -0.65 -10.53
C ILE A 42 -11.37 -0.14 -9.16
N GLU A 43 -12.27 -0.25 -8.20
CA GLU A 43 -12.07 0.16 -6.82
C GLU A 43 -12.40 -1.00 -5.89
N GLY A 44 -11.81 -0.96 -4.70
CA GLY A 44 -12.18 -1.88 -3.63
C GLY A 44 -11.44 -1.59 -2.35
N ASP A 45 -11.68 -2.47 -1.39
CA ASP A 45 -11.18 -2.33 -0.03
C ASP A 45 -10.38 -3.54 0.43
N GLY A 46 -9.70 -3.33 1.55
CA GLY A 46 -9.00 -4.34 2.30
C GLY A 46 -7.64 -4.71 1.72
N ASN A 47 -6.80 -5.17 2.61
CA ASN A 47 -5.52 -5.81 2.39
C ASN A 47 -5.15 -6.51 3.72
N LEU A 48 -4.03 -7.22 3.73
CA LEU A 48 -3.44 -7.71 4.97
C LEU A 48 -2.19 -6.91 5.28
N LEU A 49 -2.08 -6.36 6.49
CA LEU A 49 -0.85 -5.78 7.01
C LEU A 49 0.17 -6.92 7.25
N MET A 50 1.37 -6.79 6.70
CA MET A 50 2.43 -7.79 6.90
C MET A 50 3.17 -7.54 8.21
N HIS A 51 3.71 -8.58 8.83
CA HIS A 51 4.53 -8.43 10.04
C HIS A 51 5.75 -7.52 9.78
N GLY A 52 6.36 -7.63 8.60
CA GLY A 52 7.45 -6.75 8.19
C GLY A 52 7.04 -5.28 8.08
N GLY A 53 5.84 -5.01 7.59
CA GLY A 53 5.24 -3.68 7.50
C GLY A 53 4.94 -3.07 8.86
N ALA A 54 4.26 -3.83 9.72
CA ALA A 54 3.99 -3.43 11.10
C ALA A 54 5.28 -3.11 11.86
N SER A 55 6.30 -3.96 11.74
CA SER A 55 7.61 -3.72 12.33
C SER A 55 8.25 -2.43 11.80
N ALA A 56 8.16 -2.15 10.50
CA ALA A 56 8.71 -0.91 9.94
C ALA A 56 8.01 0.35 10.49
N ILE A 57 6.69 0.30 10.72
CA ILE A 57 5.94 1.39 11.36
C ILE A 57 6.49 1.66 12.77
N TRP A 58 6.71 0.62 13.57
CA TRP A 58 7.26 0.79 14.91
C TRP A 58 8.70 1.30 14.91
N GLN A 59 9.53 0.81 14.00
CA GLN A 59 10.90 1.31 13.85
C GLN A 59 10.93 2.80 13.47
N ALA A 60 10.01 3.23 12.60
CA ALA A 60 9.88 4.64 12.23
C ALA A 60 9.39 5.49 13.42
N LEU A 61 8.41 5.01 14.18
CA LEU A 61 7.90 5.69 15.38
C LEU A 61 9.00 5.90 16.43
N LEU A 62 9.87 4.91 16.62
CA LEU A 62 10.99 4.99 17.56
C LEU A 62 12.17 5.85 17.05
N GLY A 63 12.14 6.29 15.80
CA GLY A 63 13.26 7.02 15.18
C GLY A 63 14.49 6.15 14.88
N ASN A 64 14.34 4.83 14.83
CA ASN A 64 15.41 3.84 14.58
C ASN A 64 15.93 3.82 13.12
N GLY A 65 15.78 4.94 12.41
CA GLY A 65 16.41 5.22 11.10
C GLY A 65 17.02 6.62 11.02
N THR A 66 17.07 7.34 12.14
CA THR A 66 17.76 8.63 12.24
C THR A 66 19.25 8.41 12.54
N ALA A 67 20.07 9.46 12.49
CA ALA A 67 21.55 9.45 12.44
C ALA A 67 22.32 8.74 13.57
N THR A 68 21.65 7.94 14.41
CA THR A 68 22.27 7.00 15.34
C THR A 68 23.04 5.92 14.55
N ALA A 69 24.36 5.91 14.71
CA ALA A 69 25.23 4.92 14.07
C ALA A 69 24.75 3.47 14.34
N GLY A 70 24.66 2.67 13.26
CA GLY A 70 24.23 1.27 13.33
C GLY A 70 22.73 1.02 13.17
N GLN A 71 21.89 2.07 13.07
CA GLN A 71 20.45 1.94 12.82
C GLN A 71 20.09 2.33 11.38
N GLY A 72 20.07 1.35 10.48
CA GLY A 72 19.69 1.54 9.08
C GLY A 72 18.26 1.10 8.78
N LEU A 73 17.29 1.99 8.93
CA LEU A 73 15.90 1.73 8.51
C LEU A 73 15.65 2.32 7.12
N THR A 74 15.24 1.48 6.17
CA THR A 74 14.73 1.96 4.89
C THR A 74 13.28 2.43 5.06
N PHE A 75 13.04 3.73 4.86
CA PHE A 75 11.70 4.30 4.96
C PHE A 75 10.88 4.06 3.69
N PHE A 76 9.55 4.06 3.81
CA PHE A 76 8.64 4.14 2.66
C PHE A 76 8.52 5.59 2.18
N ASN A 77 9.60 6.15 1.63
CA ASN A 77 9.66 7.52 1.10
C ASN A 77 9.75 7.53 -0.43
N ALA A 78 9.74 8.69 -1.07
CA ALA A 78 9.74 8.81 -2.55
C ALA A 78 10.92 8.11 -3.24
N ALA A 79 12.06 7.94 -2.56
CA ALA A 79 13.23 7.26 -3.11
C ALA A 79 13.15 5.73 -3.02
N ASN A 80 12.41 5.19 -2.05
CA ASN A 80 12.43 3.78 -1.69
C ASN A 80 11.07 3.08 -1.84
N ALA A 81 9.97 3.82 -1.84
CA ALA A 81 8.64 3.24 -1.88
C ALA A 81 8.31 2.73 -3.29
N HIS A 82 7.73 1.54 -3.37
CA HIS A 82 7.32 0.89 -4.62
C HIS A 82 5.96 0.24 -4.46
N VAL A 83 5.18 0.21 -5.54
CA VAL A 83 3.99 -0.62 -5.67
C VAL A 83 4.38 -1.87 -6.43
N GLY A 84 4.15 -3.04 -5.84
CA GLY A 84 4.34 -4.33 -6.51
C GLY A 84 3.03 -4.89 -7.03
N VAL A 85 3.09 -5.54 -8.20
CA VAL A 85 2.00 -6.32 -8.79
C VAL A 85 2.52 -7.68 -9.25
N GLY A 86 1.68 -8.71 -9.15
CA GLY A 86 2.02 -10.07 -9.56
C GLY A 86 0.79 -10.89 -9.93
N ASP A 87 1.02 -12.09 -10.47
CA ASP A 87 -0.03 -12.99 -10.98
C ASP A 87 -0.43 -14.15 -10.05
N SER A 88 0.08 -14.19 -8.80
CA SER A 88 -0.29 -15.25 -7.86
C SER A 88 -1.65 -15.03 -7.23
N THR A 89 -2.40 -16.12 -7.09
CA THR A 89 -3.68 -16.18 -6.36
C THR A 89 -3.52 -16.76 -4.95
N THR A 90 -2.28 -17.02 -4.51
CA THR A 90 -2.00 -17.58 -3.17
C THR A 90 -2.48 -16.61 -2.10
N ALA A 91 -3.33 -17.08 -1.18
CA ALA A 91 -3.89 -16.26 -0.11
C ALA A 91 -2.83 -15.43 0.64
N ALA A 92 -3.24 -14.23 1.07
CA ALA A 92 -2.37 -13.36 1.87
C ALA A 92 -2.13 -13.97 3.26
N ALA A 93 -0.86 -14.09 3.63
CA ALA A 93 -0.44 -14.49 4.96
C ALA A 93 0.56 -13.46 5.50
N ALA A 94 0.38 -13.01 6.73
CA ALA A 94 1.13 -11.88 7.31
C ALA A 94 2.65 -12.15 7.45
N THR A 95 3.07 -13.43 7.35
CA THR A 95 4.47 -13.87 7.35
C THR A 95 5.17 -13.68 6.01
N GLN A 96 4.44 -13.43 4.93
CA GLN A 96 5.01 -13.23 3.61
C GLN A 96 5.83 -11.92 3.56
N THR A 97 6.99 -12.00 2.93
CA THR A 97 7.92 -10.86 2.80
C THR A 97 7.99 -10.31 1.37
N ASP A 98 7.32 -10.97 0.42
CA ASP A 98 7.27 -10.61 -1.00
C ASP A 98 5.96 -11.06 -1.65
N LEU A 99 5.71 -10.61 -2.88
CA LEU A 99 4.69 -11.17 -3.76
C LEU A 99 4.95 -12.66 -4.00
N GLN A 100 3.86 -13.42 -4.12
CA GLN A 100 3.90 -14.88 -4.22
C GLN A 100 4.02 -15.37 -5.67
N ALA A 101 3.93 -14.49 -6.65
CA ALA A 101 4.21 -14.77 -8.04
C ALA A 101 5.68 -15.14 -8.22
N ALA A 102 5.92 -16.23 -8.96
CA ALA A 102 7.26 -16.74 -9.18
C ALA A 102 8.05 -15.87 -10.17
N THR A 103 7.44 -15.58 -11.32
CA THR A 103 8.12 -14.88 -12.44
C THR A 103 7.44 -13.57 -12.80
N ASN A 104 6.12 -13.58 -12.97
CA ASN A 104 5.36 -12.40 -13.36
C ASN A 104 5.08 -11.54 -12.13
N LYS A 105 6.11 -10.85 -11.66
CA LYS A 105 6.03 -9.82 -10.64
C LYS A 105 6.98 -8.68 -10.93
N VAL A 106 6.56 -7.48 -10.58
CA VAL A 106 7.42 -6.30 -10.67
C VAL A 106 7.02 -5.29 -9.60
N ARG A 107 8.02 -4.53 -9.12
CA ARG A 107 7.84 -3.40 -8.21
C ARG A 107 8.14 -2.11 -8.96
N LYS A 108 7.15 -1.25 -9.11
CA LYS A 108 7.25 0.05 -9.77
C LYS A 108 7.46 1.14 -8.74
N ALA A 109 8.42 2.03 -8.99
CA ALA A 109 8.63 3.21 -8.18
C ALA A 109 7.37 4.09 -8.14
N MET A 110 7.21 4.86 -7.05
CA MET A 110 6.09 5.78 -6.91
C MET A 110 6.09 6.85 -8.01
N ASP A 111 4.89 7.33 -8.34
CA ASP A 111 4.73 8.55 -9.13
C ASP A 111 5.35 9.75 -8.39
N ALA A 112 5.75 10.78 -9.14
CA ALA A 112 6.27 12.01 -8.54
C ALA A 112 5.28 12.61 -7.53
N GLY A 113 5.79 12.98 -6.35
CA GLY A 113 4.99 13.48 -5.23
C GLY A 113 4.37 12.40 -4.33
N TYR A 114 4.59 11.12 -4.63
CA TYR A 114 4.15 10.00 -3.81
C TYR A 114 5.33 9.29 -3.12
N PRO A 115 5.12 8.70 -1.92
CA PRO A 115 3.87 8.70 -1.15
C PRO A 115 3.51 10.09 -0.60
N GLN A 116 2.20 10.31 -0.42
CA GLN A 116 1.63 11.56 0.06
C GLN A 116 0.98 11.37 1.43
N HIS A 117 1.32 12.25 2.36
CA HIS A 117 0.70 12.36 3.68
C HIS A 117 0.67 13.84 4.07
N THR A 118 -0.38 14.26 4.77
CA THR A 118 -0.48 15.60 5.35
C THR A 118 -0.34 15.47 6.85
N ASP A 119 0.75 16.02 7.40
CA ASP A 119 0.97 16.08 8.84
C ASP A 119 -0.06 16.99 9.52
N GLY A 120 -0.45 16.64 10.75
CA GLY A 120 -1.44 17.38 11.53
C GLY A 120 -2.18 16.51 12.53
N THR A 121 -3.11 17.11 13.25
CA THR A 121 -3.83 16.49 14.39
C THR A 121 -5.33 16.30 14.14
N GLY A 122 -5.81 16.56 12.92
CA GLY A 122 -7.18 16.34 12.51
C GLY A 122 -7.44 14.93 12.00
N SER A 123 -8.72 14.55 11.87
CA SER A 123 -9.11 13.21 11.42
C SER A 123 -8.63 12.85 10.01
N GLY A 124 -8.45 13.83 9.12
CA GLY A 124 -7.89 13.61 7.77
C GLY A 124 -6.40 13.30 7.76
N ASN A 125 -5.67 13.59 8.85
CA ASN A 125 -4.23 13.36 8.94
C ASN A 125 -3.90 11.89 9.23
N ALA A 126 -4.86 11.05 9.61
CA ALA A 126 -4.66 9.62 9.85
C ALA A 126 -4.56 8.79 8.55
N THR A 127 -4.09 9.39 7.46
CA THR A 127 -4.08 8.80 6.11
C THR A 127 -2.73 8.93 5.42
N VAL A 128 -2.41 7.96 4.58
CA VAL A 128 -1.27 8.01 3.64
C VAL A 128 -1.69 7.41 2.31
N THR A 129 -1.27 8.04 1.21
CA THR A 129 -1.58 7.60 -0.14
C THR A 129 -0.31 7.22 -0.88
N PHE A 130 -0.35 6.07 -1.55
CA PHE A 130 0.68 5.55 -2.43
C PHE A 130 0.12 5.48 -3.84
N ARG A 131 0.95 5.79 -4.84
CA ARG A 131 0.53 5.73 -6.24
C ARG A 131 1.69 5.40 -7.15
N ALA A 132 1.48 4.46 -8.06
CA ALA A 132 2.41 4.17 -9.13
C ALA A 132 1.66 3.90 -10.45
N THR A 133 2.20 4.43 -11.53
CA THR A 133 1.72 4.21 -12.90
C THR A 133 2.61 3.19 -13.60
N PHE A 134 2.02 2.07 -13.99
CA PHE A 134 2.65 1.04 -14.80
C PHE A 134 2.38 1.38 -16.27
N GLY A 135 3.42 1.85 -16.97
CA GLY A 135 3.31 2.29 -18.35
C GLY A 135 3.07 1.12 -19.31
N THR A 136 2.91 1.43 -20.59
CA THR A 136 2.69 0.42 -21.65
C THR A 136 3.75 -0.68 -21.69
N GLY A 137 4.99 -0.39 -21.32
CA GLY A 137 6.09 -1.38 -21.24
C GLY A 137 6.11 -2.23 -19.97
N ASP A 138 5.33 -1.89 -18.94
CA ASP A 138 5.45 -2.49 -17.60
C ASP A 138 4.33 -3.50 -17.31
N ALA A 139 4.67 -4.58 -16.60
CA ALA A 139 3.70 -5.49 -15.97
C ALA A 139 2.58 -6.02 -16.89
N ASN A 140 2.92 -6.38 -18.13
CA ASN A 140 1.97 -6.88 -19.14
C ASN A 140 1.61 -8.36 -18.91
N PHE A 141 0.96 -8.62 -17.79
CA PHE A 141 0.49 -9.93 -17.34
C PHE A 141 -0.77 -9.77 -16.48
N ALA A 142 -1.33 -10.88 -15.98
CA ALA A 142 -2.47 -10.86 -15.07
C ALA A 142 -2.09 -10.28 -13.70
N TRP A 143 -2.85 -9.30 -13.21
CA TRP A 143 -2.65 -8.73 -11.88
C TRP A 143 -3.63 -9.42 -10.92
N ASN A 144 -3.12 -10.40 -10.16
CA ASN A 144 -3.88 -11.17 -9.17
C ASN A 144 -3.45 -10.88 -7.72
N GLU A 145 -2.37 -10.12 -7.55
CA GLU A 145 -1.91 -9.63 -6.26
C GLU A 145 -1.21 -8.29 -6.40
N TRP A 146 -1.19 -7.54 -5.29
CA TRP A 146 -0.40 -6.33 -5.18
C TRP A 146 0.06 -6.08 -3.73
N GLY A 147 1.07 -5.23 -3.58
CA GLY A 147 1.60 -4.84 -2.27
C GLY A 147 2.41 -3.55 -2.33
N ILE A 148 2.64 -2.93 -1.17
CA ILE A 148 3.51 -1.75 -1.04
C ILE A 148 4.85 -2.19 -0.43
N PHE A 149 5.95 -1.69 -0.98
CA PHE A 149 7.32 -2.06 -0.60
C PHE A 149 8.17 -0.83 -0.33
N ASN A 150 9.23 -0.96 0.47
CA ASN A 150 10.27 0.06 0.65
C ASN A 150 11.58 -0.29 -0.09
N GLY A 151 11.48 -1.06 -1.18
CA GLY A 151 12.62 -1.34 -2.05
C GLY A 151 12.21 -2.01 -3.36
N ALA A 152 12.99 -1.79 -4.42
CA ALA A 152 12.77 -2.38 -5.75
C ALA A 152 12.93 -3.91 -5.75
N ALA A 153 13.74 -4.43 -4.82
CA ALA A 153 13.88 -5.84 -4.49
C ALA A 153 14.24 -5.97 -2.99
N GLY A 154 13.91 -7.11 -2.36
CA GLY A 154 14.14 -7.30 -0.93
C GLY A 154 13.34 -6.31 -0.07
N GLY A 155 13.94 -5.80 1.01
CA GLY A 155 13.31 -4.81 1.90
C GLY A 155 12.11 -5.36 2.70
N ARG A 156 11.19 -4.46 3.06
CA ARG A 156 9.94 -4.72 3.77
C ARG A 156 8.76 -4.56 2.82
N MET A 157 7.86 -5.52 2.86
CA MET A 157 6.50 -5.40 2.33
C MET A 157 5.61 -4.84 3.44
N LEU A 158 4.93 -3.73 3.18
CA LEU A 158 4.00 -3.09 4.12
C LEU A 158 2.74 -3.95 4.26
N ASN A 159 2.09 -4.20 3.13
CA ASN A 159 0.85 -4.93 3.04
C ASN A 159 0.82 -5.74 1.75
N ARG A 160 -0.10 -6.71 1.69
CA ARG A 160 -0.39 -7.49 0.49
C ARG A 160 -1.89 -7.70 0.35
N LYS A 161 -2.37 -7.72 -0.88
CA LYS A 161 -3.75 -8.05 -1.23
C LYS A 161 -3.71 -9.00 -2.42
N VAL A 162 -4.56 -10.02 -2.37
CA VAL A 162 -4.87 -10.89 -3.50
C VAL A 162 -6.20 -10.42 -4.07
N GLU A 163 -6.20 -9.99 -5.32
CA GLU A 163 -7.36 -9.45 -6.01
C GLU A 163 -7.14 -9.57 -7.52
N ASN A 164 -8.14 -10.04 -8.27
CA ASN A 164 -8.05 -10.08 -9.71
C ASN A 164 -8.43 -8.71 -10.30
N LEU A 165 -7.44 -8.01 -10.83
CA LEU A 165 -7.59 -6.68 -11.44
C LEU A 165 -7.67 -6.75 -12.98
N GLY A 166 -7.56 -7.96 -13.53
CA GLY A 166 -7.55 -8.28 -14.95
C GLY A 166 -6.14 -8.50 -15.50
N SER A 167 -6.05 -8.65 -16.83
CA SER A 167 -4.78 -8.77 -17.56
C SER A 167 -4.41 -7.45 -18.23
N LYS A 168 -3.26 -6.91 -17.86
CA LYS A 168 -2.70 -5.73 -18.51
C LYS A 168 -1.97 -6.14 -19.78
N SER A 169 -2.13 -5.36 -20.84
CA SER A 169 -1.40 -5.52 -22.10
C SER A 169 -0.58 -4.28 -22.41
N ALA A 170 0.31 -4.40 -23.40
CA ALA A 170 1.15 -3.29 -23.84
C ALA A 170 0.37 -2.13 -24.50
N ALA A 171 -0.93 -2.30 -24.76
CA ALA A 171 -1.79 -1.25 -25.29
C ALA A 171 -2.26 -0.25 -24.23
N ALA A 172 -2.05 -0.55 -22.94
CA ALA A 172 -2.61 0.23 -21.84
C ALA A 172 -1.59 0.50 -20.73
N SER A 173 -1.81 1.60 -20.02
CA SER A 173 -1.15 1.90 -18.75
C SER A 173 -2.16 1.83 -17.61
N TRP A 174 -1.73 1.33 -16.46
CA TRP A 174 -2.57 1.12 -15.29
C TRP A 174 -1.95 1.86 -14.11
N GLN A 175 -2.72 2.71 -13.45
CA GLN A 175 -2.31 3.45 -12.27
C GLN A 175 -2.99 2.85 -11.04
N LEU A 176 -2.20 2.27 -10.13
CA LEU A 176 -2.69 1.78 -8.85
C LEU A 176 -2.47 2.86 -7.78
N THR A 177 -3.56 3.30 -7.18
CA THR A 177 -3.58 4.19 -6.01
C THR A 177 -4.04 3.39 -4.80
N VAL A 178 -3.33 3.52 -3.67
CA VAL A 178 -3.66 2.85 -2.41
C VAL A 178 -3.67 3.90 -1.32
N THR A 179 -4.80 4.01 -0.61
CA THR A 179 -4.97 4.89 0.54
C THR A 179 -5.11 4.02 1.78
N LEU A 180 -4.21 4.22 2.74
CA LEU A 180 -4.22 3.55 4.03
C LEU A 180 -4.72 4.54 5.09
N THR A 181 -5.54 4.06 6.01
CA THR A 181 -6.08 4.87 7.10
C THR A 181 -5.99 4.10 8.41
N LEU A 182 -5.55 4.79 9.46
CA LEU A 182 -5.68 4.32 10.83
C LEU A 182 -6.96 4.97 11.40
N ALA A 183 -8.00 4.18 11.63
CA ALA A 183 -9.31 4.65 12.07
C ALA A 183 -9.62 4.24 13.50
#